data_AF-A0A6V7LVU9-F1
#
_entry.id   AF-A0A6V7LVU9-F1
#
_cell.length_a   1.000
_cell.length_b   1.000
_cell.length_c   1.000
_cell.angle_alpha   90.00
_cell.angle_beta   90.00
_cell.angle_gamma   90.00
#
_symmetry.space_group_name_H-M   'P 1'
#
loop_
_entity.id
_entity.type
_entity.pdbx_description
1 polymer ?
#
loop_
_entity_poly.entity_id
_entity_poly.type
_entity_poly.pdbx_seq_one_letter_code
_entity_poly.pdbx_strand_id
1 'polypeptide(L)'
;QDCAFDMIQEINNRIKRYNLMIKAVLCEFTGKKYWVFTHAAIDKNMNFFGDYTKQQIELSYKLFDEIVCTEDGHLSSIDCINFRNEMASGMSLTDVEALIKKLVDEMWLADL
;
A
#
# COMPACT_ATOMS: atom_id res chain seq x y z
N GLN A 1 -2.95 -32.95 -0.08
CA GLN A 1 -4.00 -32.04 -0.57
C GLN A 1 -4.04 -30.87 0.39
N ASP A 2 -3.67 -29.68 -0.07
CA ASP A 2 -3.51 -28.50 0.80
C ASP A 2 -4.88 -27.90 1.10
N CYS A 3 -5.45 -28.23 2.26
CA CYS A 3 -6.79 -27.81 2.66
C CYS A 3 -7.00 -26.28 2.59
N ALA A 4 -5.93 -25.50 2.83
CA ALA A 4 -5.96 -24.05 2.73
C ALA A 4 -6.11 -23.55 1.28
N PHE A 5 -5.51 -24.22 0.29
CA PHE A 5 -5.64 -23.83 -1.11
C PHE A 5 -7.07 -24.02 -1.60
N ASP A 6 -7.66 -25.18 -1.31
CA ASP A 6 -9.03 -25.51 -1.70
C ASP A 6 -10.03 -24.51 -1.08
N MET A 7 -9.81 -24.11 0.18
CA MET A 7 -10.62 -23.09 0.86
C MET A 7 -10.49 -21.70 0.22
N ILE A 8 -9.28 -21.27 -0.13
CA ILE A 8 -9.05 -19.97 -0.78
C ILE A 8 -9.70 -19.94 -2.17
N GLN A 9 -9.64 -21.05 -2.92
CA GLN A 9 -10.32 -21.16 -4.21
C GLN A 9 -11.84 -21.04 -4.06
N GLU A 10 -12.43 -21.71 -3.07
CA GLU A 10 -13.86 -21.59 -2.79
C GLU A 10 -14.27 -20.17 -2.41
N ILE A 11 -13.48 -19.49 -1.57
CA ILE A 11 -13.70 -18.07 -1.24
C ILE A 11 -13.64 -17.22 -2.50
N ASN A 12 -12.58 -17.36 -3.30
CA ASN A 12 -12.37 -16.63 -4.55
C ASN A 12 -13.54 -16.80 -5.52
N ASN A 13 -14.08 -18.01 -5.67
CA ASN A 13 -15.24 -18.26 -6.52
C ASN A 13 -16.47 -17.46 -6.08
N ARG A 14 -16.66 -17.26 -4.77
CA ARG A 14 -17.78 -16.47 -4.22
C ARG A 14 -17.57 -14.96 -4.34
N ILE A 15 -16.34 -14.48 -4.16
CA ILE A 15 -16.04 -13.04 -4.17
C ILE A 15 -15.74 -12.49 -5.57
N LYS A 16 -15.46 -13.35 -6.55
CA LYS A 16 -15.13 -12.95 -7.93
C LYS A 16 -16.17 -12.02 -8.56
N ARG A 17 -17.47 -12.20 -8.22
CA ARG A 17 -18.57 -11.34 -8.71
C ARG A 17 -18.43 -9.87 -8.32
N TYR A 18 -17.63 -9.56 -7.30
CA TYR A 18 -17.33 -8.22 -6.83
C TYR A 18 -16.02 -7.66 -7.41
N ASN A 19 -15.41 -8.34 -8.39
CA ASN A 19 -14.05 -8.06 -8.85
C ASN A 19 -13.02 -8.08 -7.72
N LEU A 20 -13.17 -8.97 -6.74
CA LEU A 20 -12.24 -9.15 -5.62
C LEU A 20 -11.60 -10.54 -5.69
N MET A 21 -10.38 -10.68 -5.19
CA MET A 21 -9.66 -11.94 -5.08
C MET A 21 -8.67 -11.95 -3.91
N ILE A 22 -8.44 -13.14 -3.36
CA ILE A 22 -7.34 -13.47 -2.47
C ILE A 22 -6.25 -14.13 -3.32
N LYS A 23 -5.04 -13.57 -3.32
CA LYS A 23 -3.88 -14.13 -4.02
C LYS A 23 -2.68 -14.26 -3.10
N ALA A 24 -1.81 -15.22 -3.39
CA ALA A 24 -0.52 -15.29 -2.73
C ALA A 24 0.48 -14.37 -3.42
N VAL A 25 1.28 -13.66 -2.65
CA VAL A 25 2.38 -12.82 -3.10
C VAL A 25 3.63 -13.16 -2.30
N LEU A 26 4.81 -12.93 -2.89
CA LEU A 26 6.08 -13.05 -2.19
C LEU A 26 6.54 -11.64 -1.80
N CYS A 27 6.96 -11.48 -0.55
CA CYS A 27 7.61 -10.25 -0.11
C CYS A 27 8.98 -10.12 -0.80
N GLU A 28 9.23 -8.99 -1.43
CA GLU A 28 10.45 -8.72 -2.20
C GLU A 28 11.72 -8.76 -1.34
N PHE A 29 11.62 -8.34 -0.07
CA PHE A 29 12.74 -8.33 0.87
C PHE A 29 13.01 -9.67 1.53
N THR A 30 11.97 -10.37 1.98
CA THR A 30 12.12 -11.56 2.83
C THR A 30 11.89 -12.87 2.09
N GLY A 31 11.34 -12.83 0.88
CA GLY A 31 10.88 -14.01 0.15
C GLY A 31 9.72 -14.76 0.80
N LYS A 32 9.18 -14.28 1.93
CA LYS A 32 8.06 -14.90 2.64
C LYS A 32 6.77 -14.76 1.81
N LYS A 33 5.96 -15.80 1.84
CA LYS A 33 4.66 -15.85 1.16
C LYS A 33 3.58 -15.22 2.04
N TYR A 34 2.89 -14.22 1.50
CA TYR A 34 1.74 -13.56 2.12
C TYR A 34 0.48 -13.79 1.27
N TRP A 35 -0.68 -13.72 1.92
CA TRP A 35 -1.97 -13.73 1.23
C TRP A 35 -2.56 -12.33 1.30
N VAL A 36 -2.92 -11.78 0.14
CA VAL A 36 -3.49 -10.43 0.02
C VAL A 36 -4.88 -10.49 -0.57
N PHE A 37 -5.78 -9.67 -0.03
CA PHE A 37 -7.12 -9.44 -0.57
C PHE A 37 -7.08 -8.17 -1.42
N THR A 38 -7.45 -8.28 -2.70
CA THR A 38 -7.28 -7.20 -3.68
C THR A 38 -8.41 -7.22 -4.69
N HIS A 39 -8.57 -6.14 -5.44
CA HIS A 39 -9.33 -6.20 -6.67
C HIS A 39 -8.64 -7.08 -7.72
N ALA A 40 -9.44 -7.78 -8.51
CA ALA A 40 -8.99 -8.64 -9.62
C ALA A 40 -8.63 -7.84 -10.88
N ALA A 41 -9.05 -6.57 -10.96
CA ALA A 41 -8.70 -5.63 -12.00
C ALA A 41 -7.99 -4.42 -11.39
N ILE A 42 -7.06 -3.83 -12.15
CA ILE A 42 -6.45 -2.55 -11.79
C ILE A 42 -7.44 -1.47 -12.22
N ASP A 43 -8.14 -0.88 -11.26
CA ASP A 43 -8.96 0.31 -11.48
C ASP A 43 -8.18 1.53 -10.96
N LYS A 44 -8.17 2.61 -11.75
CA LYS A 44 -7.55 3.89 -11.38
C LYS A 44 -8.25 4.55 -10.19
N ASN A 45 -9.45 4.09 -9.84
CA ASN A 45 -10.21 4.52 -8.66
C ASN A 45 -9.99 3.63 -7.43
N MET A 46 -9.07 2.66 -7.47
CA MET A 46 -8.67 1.93 -6.27
C MET A 46 -7.99 2.89 -5.30
N ASN A 47 -8.76 3.40 -4.35
CA ASN A 47 -8.21 4.11 -3.20
C ASN A 47 -7.63 3.11 -2.20
N PHE A 48 -6.78 3.62 -1.32
CA PHE A 48 -6.41 2.95 -0.08
C PHE A 48 -7.67 2.40 0.61
N PHE A 49 -7.63 1.13 1.02
CA PHE A 49 -8.65 0.60 1.92
C PHE A 49 -8.45 1.25 3.30
N GLY A 50 -9.10 2.39 3.55
CA GLY A 50 -9.03 3.08 4.83
C GLY A 50 -9.52 4.53 4.79
N ASP A 51 -9.75 5.10 5.97
CA ASP A 51 -10.10 6.51 6.13
C ASP A 51 -8.84 7.37 5.98
N TYR A 52 -8.59 7.83 4.75
CA TYR A 52 -7.52 8.77 4.42
C TYR A 52 -8.11 10.11 3.96
N THR A 53 -7.55 11.22 4.43
CA THR A 53 -7.91 12.55 3.91
C THR A 53 -7.35 12.74 2.51
N LYS A 54 -7.86 13.73 1.76
CA LYS A 54 -7.33 14.06 0.43
C LYS A 54 -5.83 14.38 0.44
N GLN A 55 -5.38 15.11 1.46
CA GLN A 55 -3.95 15.41 1.67
C GLN A 55 -3.14 14.13 1.89
N GLN A 56 -3.64 13.22 2.73
CA GLN A 56 -2.93 11.97 2.99
C GLN A 56 -2.83 11.11 1.74
N ILE A 57 -3.89 11.05 0.93
CA ILE A 57 -3.87 10.33 -0.36
C ILE A 57 -2.86 10.96 -1.32
N GLU A 58 -2.85 12.29 -1.44
CA GLU A 58 -1.89 13.04 -2.27
C GLU A 58 -0.45 12.76 -1.87
N LEU A 59 -0.13 12.82 -0.57
CA LEU A 59 1.21 12.53 -0.07
C LEU A 59 1.59 11.07 -0.30
N SER A 60 0.66 10.15 -0.09
CA SER A 60 0.94 8.71 -0.28
C SER A 60 1.26 8.38 -1.74
N TYR A 61 0.55 8.98 -2.70
CA TYR A 61 0.90 8.82 -4.12
C TYR A 61 2.26 9.43 -4.44
N LYS A 62 2.57 10.63 -3.91
CA LYS A 62 3.90 11.24 -4.08
C LYS A 62 5.01 10.32 -3.54
N LEU A 63 4.83 9.73 -2.35
CA LEU A 63 5.79 8.78 -1.80
C LEU A 63 6.00 7.58 -2.73
N PHE A 64 4.92 6.99 -3.25
CA PHE A 64 5.02 5.83 -4.14
C PHE A 64 5.68 6.16 -5.48
N ASP A 65 5.33 7.30 -6.09
CA ASP A 65 5.94 7.74 -7.34
C ASP A 65 7.44 7.95 -7.19
N GLU A 66 7.87 8.56 -6.08
CA GLU A 66 9.29 8.79 -5.78
C GLU A 66 10.03 7.48 -5.48
N ILE A 67 9.43 6.56 -4.70
CA ILE A 67 10.00 5.21 -4.44
C ILE A 67 10.26 4.46 -5.75
N VAL A 68 9.31 4.48 -6.69
CA VAL A 68 9.46 3.78 -7.98
C VAL A 68 10.56 4.41 -8.84
N CYS A 69 10.91 5.68 -8.59
CA CYS A 69 11.95 6.40 -9.31
C CYS A 69 13.35 6.27 -8.67
N THR A 70 13.47 5.75 -7.44
CA THR A 70 14.78 5.52 -6.82
C THR A 70 15.42 4.22 -7.32
N GLU A 71 16.75 4.18 -7.37
CA GLU A 71 17.48 3.00 -7.87
C GLU A 71 17.33 1.78 -6.97
N ASP A 72 17.20 2.00 -5.66
CA ASP A 72 17.09 0.96 -4.65
C ASP A 72 15.66 0.72 -4.18
N GLY A 73 14.68 1.54 -4.58
CA GLY A 73 13.30 1.46 -4.11
C GLY A 73 13.11 1.96 -2.67
N HIS A 74 14.00 2.82 -2.17
CA HIS A 74 13.91 3.38 -0.82
C HIS A 74 13.81 4.91 -0.85
N LEU A 75 13.30 5.47 0.24
CA LEU A 75 13.34 6.90 0.55
C LEU A 75 13.76 7.08 2.01
N SER A 76 14.56 8.09 2.29
CA SER A 76 14.88 8.41 3.68
C SER A 76 13.69 9.07 4.38
N SER A 77 13.60 8.91 5.71
CA SER A 77 12.56 9.60 6.50
C SER A 77 12.61 11.12 6.33
N ILE A 78 13.79 11.69 6.11
CA ILE A 78 14.00 13.12 5.85
C ILE A 78 13.37 13.51 4.50
N ASP A 79 13.58 12.70 3.45
CA ASP A 79 12.99 12.95 2.13
C ASP A 79 11.46 12.87 2.20
N CYS A 80 10.94 11.82 2.86
CA CYS A 80 9.50 11.64 3.09
C CYS A 80 8.86 12.85 3.78
N ILE A 81 9.53 13.41 4.80
CA ILE A 81 9.07 14.61 5.51
C ILE A 81 9.14 15.86 4.61
N ASN A 82 10.19 15.99 3.82
CA ASN A 82 10.44 17.17 3.00
C ASN A 82 9.42 17.33 1.86
N PHE A 83 8.79 16.26 1.38
CA PHE A 83 7.73 16.36 0.36
C PHE A 83 6.54 17.19 0.80
N ARG A 84 6.32 17.38 2.10
CA ARG A 84 5.28 18.30 2.60
C ARG A 84 5.43 19.72 2.05
N ASN A 85 6.65 20.14 1.73
CA ASN A 85 6.96 21.48 1.23
C ASN A 85 6.58 21.62 -0.25
N GLU A 86 6.42 20.50 -0.96
CA GLU A 86 5.98 20.43 -2.36
C GLU A 86 4.46 20.33 -2.49
N MET A 87 3.76 19.98 -1.41
CA MET A 87 2.31 19.82 -1.41
C MET A 87 1.58 21.16 -1.36
N ALA A 88 0.66 21.37 -2.30
CA ALA A 88 -0.18 22.56 -2.33
C ALA A 88 -1.13 22.65 -1.12
N SER A 89 -1.44 21.50 -0.52
CA SER A 89 -2.42 21.34 0.55
C SER A 89 -1.88 21.55 1.97
N GLY A 90 -0.55 21.65 2.13
CA GLY A 90 0.17 21.95 3.37
C GLY A 90 -0.09 20.96 4.51
N MET A 91 0.85 20.06 4.79
CA MET A 91 0.80 19.18 5.95
C MET A 91 1.83 19.59 7.01
N SER A 92 1.48 19.47 8.30
CA SER A 92 2.44 19.71 9.38
C SER A 92 3.47 18.57 9.47
N LEU A 93 4.59 18.80 10.17
CA LEU A 93 5.59 17.75 10.43
C LEU A 93 4.94 16.51 11.04
N THR A 94 4.17 16.73 12.08
CA THR A 94 3.54 15.68 12.88
C THR A 94 2.51 14.91 12.09
N ASP A 95 1.77 15.57 11.19
CA ASP A 95 0.80 14.88 10.32
C ASP A 95 1.49 13.94 9.33
N VAL A 96 2.64 14.35 8.80
CA VAL A 96 3.42 13.55 7.86
C VAL A 96 4.03 12.34 8.56
N GLU A 97 4.66 12.55 9.72
CA GLU A 97 5.21 11.45 10.53
C GLU A 97 4.12 10.45 10.94
N ALA A 98 2.94 10.95 11.34
CA ALA A 98 1.80 10.11 11.67
C ALA A 98 1.29 9.32 10.45
N LEU A 99 1.26 9.94 9.27
CA LEU A 99 0.87 9.26 8.04
C LEU A 99 1.88 8.16 7.67
N ILE A 100 3.18 8.46 7.66
CA ILE A 100 4.22 7.47 7.32
C ILE A 100 4.11 6.28 8.27
N LYS A 101 3.97 6.54 9.57
CA LYS A 101 3.76 5.49 10.57
C LYS A 101 2.50 4.66 10.26
N LYS A 102 1.38 5.31 9.93
CA LYS A 102 0.13 4.62 9.56
C LYS A 102 0.32 3.73 8.33
N LEU A 103 1.03 4.21 7.31
CA LEU A 103 1.31 3.43 6.10
C LEU A 103 2.16 2.19 6.40
N VAL A 104 3.13 2.30 7.31
CA VAL A 104 3.92 1.14 7.76
C VAL A 104 3.07 0.16 8.59
N ASP A 105 2.29 0.67 9.55
CA ASP A 105 1.44 -0.15 10.42
C ASP A 105 0.36 -0.91 9.60
N GLU A 106 -0.13 -0.31 8.50
CA GLU A 106 -1.08 -0.92 7.56
C GLU A 106 -0.43 -1.72 6.42
N MET A 107 0.89 -1.89 6.43
CA MET A 107 1.68 -2.63 5.43
C MET A 107 1.60 -2.06 4.00
N TRP A 108 1.33 -0.76 3.86
CA TRP A 108 1.49 -0.03 2.59
C TRP A 108 2.95 0.31 2.30
N LEU A 109 3.74 0.53 3.35
CA LEU A 109 5.19 0.74 3.29
C LEU A 109 5.90 -0.25 4.22
N ALA A 110 7.17 -0.53 3.94
CA ALA A 110 8.04 -1.28 4.84
C ALA A 110 9.06 -0.31 5.47
N ASP A 111 9.28 -0.45 6.77
CA ASP A 111 10.37 0.20 7.49
C ASP A 111 11.59 -0.74 7.47
N LEU A 112 12.74 -0.25 7.02
CA LEU A 112 13.92 -1.04 6.66
C LEU A 112 15.17 -0.59 7.43
#